data_AF-A0A2H6LIH8-F1
#
_entry.id   AF-A0A2H6LIH8-F1
#
_cell.length_a   1.000
_cell.length_b   1.000
_cell.length_c   1.000
_cell.angle_alpha   90.00
_cell.angle_beta   90.00
_cell.angle_gamma   90.00
#
_symmetry.space_group_name_H-M   'P 1'
#
loop_
_entity.id
_entity.type
_entity.pdbx_description
1 polymer ?
#
loop_
_entity_poly.entity_id
_entity_poly.type
_entity_poly.pdbx_seq_one_letter_code
_entity_poly.pdbx_strand_id
1 'polypeptide(L)'
;MLKKNLLLITLGLTLIPDLLLSTIPTIAAPTYNVAQFSLPRSTPRLFPRRRSLLRFKVPGIRGSRNLEAGAARGKCSPQDISGVLPPKPPKSAANQVPVELTVSDRPTFFVNVPQTSAQQAEFLLRDEAGEELLDKTLPLTASTGIMSYGLPGDFAGLEVGKKYQWRFSLLCDSTNGDRSGDPIASGWIERVELTPTVANKLQTATPKQRVLIYAENGYWHDTLKTLADLRAAHPNDLTVVRDWDDILRSVGLDAMSKQPLIPLNPTTASSQ
;
A
#
# COMPACT_ATOMS: atom_id res chain seq x y z
N MET A 1 -23.47 -8.59 -70.04
CA MET A 1 -23.78 -8.64 -68.60
C MET A 1 -24.02 -7.22 -68.10
N LEU A 2 -24.91 -7.04 -67.11
CA LEU A 2 -25.63 -5.77 -66.86
C LEU A 2 -24.74 -4.57 -66.49
N LYS A 3 -24.89 -3.46 -67.25
CA LYS A 3 -24.55 -2.10 -66.77
C LYS A 3 -25.62 -1.64 -65.78
N LYS A 4 -25.22 -0.98 -64.70
CA LYS A 4 -26.11 -0.41 -63.68
C LYS A 4 -26.18 1.11 -63.87
N ASN A 5 -27.39 1.65 -63.99
CA ASN A 5 -27.61 3.07 -64.29
C ASN A 5 -27.28 3.97 -63.09
N LEU A 6 -26.71 5.15 -63.38
CA LEU A 6 -26.49 6.23 -62.44
C LEU A 6 -27.68 7.20 -62.50
N LEU A 7 -28.23 7.61 -61.36
CA LEU A 7 -29.34 8.56 -61.26
C LEU A 7 -28.92 9.72 -60.36
N LEU A 8 -28.80 10.91 -60.95
CA LEU A 8 -28.67 12.18 -60.21
C LEU A 8 -30.06 12.70 -59.85
N ILE A 9 -30.24 13.16 -58.60
CA ILE A 9 -31.29 14.12 -58.24
C ILE A 9 -30.68 15.15 -57.29
N THR A 10 -30.70 16.42 -57.70
CA THR A 10 -30.28 17.57 -56.90
C THR A 10 -31.48 18.49 -56.64
N LEU A 11 -31.81 18.72 -55.37
CA LEU A 11 -32.64 19.82 -54.89
C LEU A 11 -32.03 20.30 -53.56
N GLY A 12 -32.04 21.57 -53.19
CA GLY A 12 -32.64 22.73 -53.84
C GLY A 12 -32.93 23.78 -52.77
N LEU A 13 -31.96 24.65 -52.47
CA LEU A 13 -32.01 25.57 -51.34
C LEU A 13 -32.88 26.79 -51.68
N THR A 14 -33.92 27.08 -50.90
CA THR A 14 -34.74 28.30 -51.05
C THR A 14 -34.60 29.22 -49.85
N LEU A 15 -34.07 30.41 -50.11
CA LEU A 15 -34.07 31.57 -49.21
C LEU A 15 -35.26 32.47 -49.56
N ILE A 16 -36.06 32.87 -48.58
CA ILE A 16 -36.98 34.00 -48.69
C ILE A 16 -36.82 34.85 -47.41
N PRO A 17 -36.51 36.15 -47.52
CA PRO A 17 -36.41 37.05 -46.37
C PRO A 17 -37.74 37.76 -46.12
N ASP A 18 -38.15 37.90 -44.86
CA ASP A 18 -39.21 38.83 -44.46
C ASP A 18 -38.68 39.86 -43.48
N LEU A 19 -38.74 41.13 -43.91
CA LEU A 19 -38.23 42.29 -43.18
C LEU A 19 -39.41 43.05 -42.58
N LEU A 20 -39.70 42.83 -41.30
CA LEU A 20 -40.75 43.56 -40.58
C LEU A 20 -40.15 44.56 -39.60
N LEU A 21 -40.10 45.83 -40.02
CA LEU A 21 -40.05 46.94 -39.07
C LEU A 21 -41.42 47.04 -38.37
N SER A 22 -41.43 46.99 -37.04
CA SER A 22 -42.52 47.51 -36.24
C SER A 22 -41.98 48.31 -35.06
N THR A 23 -42.71 49.38 -34.74
CA THR A 23 -42.27 50.48 -33.88
C THR A 23 -42.30 50.12 -32.40
N ILE A 24 -41.33 50.64 -31.64
CA ILE A 24 -41.29 50.47 -30.17
C ILE A 24 -42.33 51.40 -29.53
N PRO A 25 -43.34 50.89 -28.81
CA PRO A 25 -44.19 51.73 -27.97
C PRO A 25 -43.46 52.06 -26.66
N THR A 26 -43.24 53.34 -26.39
CA THR A 26 -42.62 53.80 -25.13
C THR A 26 -43.63 53.69 -23.99
N ILE A 27 -43.63 52.55 -23.28
CA ILE A 27 -44.42 52.37 -22.07
C ILE A 27 -43.61 52.91 -20.87
N ALA A 28 -44.12 53.95 -20.24
CA ALA A 28 -43.56 54.46 -18.98
C ALA A 28 -43.81 53.44 -17.86
N ALA A 29 -42.74 52.79 -17.39
CA ALA A 29 -42.83 51.89 -16.25
C ALA A 29 -42.93 52.71 -14.94
N PRO A 30 -43.92 52.46 -14.07
CA PRO A 30 -43.97 53.06 -12.75
C PRO A 30 -42.80 52.57 -11.89
N THR A 31 -42.12 53.50 -11.21
CA THR A 31 -41.02 53.22 -10.29
C THR A 31 -41.53 52.65 -8.97
N TYR A 32 -41.85 51.35 -8.97
CA TYR A 32 -42.00 50.61 -7.72
C TYR A 32 -40.65 50.54 -7.00
N ASN A 33 -40.58 51.17 -5.83
CA ASN A 33 -39.48 50.96 -4.88
C ASN A 33 -39.54 49.52 -4.35
N VAL A 34 -38.97 48.59 -5.11
CA VAL A 34 -38.69 47.24 -4.63
C VAL A 34 -37.57 47.35 -3.60
N ALA A 35 -37.94 47.30 -2.31
CA ALA A 35 -36.97 47.16 -1.24
C ALA A 35 -36.08 45.94 -1.56
N GLN A 36 -34.77 46.17 -1.65
CA GLN A 36 -33.80 45.12 -1.94
C GLN A 36 -33.75 44.14 -0.77
N PHE A 37 -34.59 43.09 -0.82
CA PHE A 37 -34.36 41.88 -0.06
C PHE A 37 -33.08 41.24 -0.60
N SER A 38 -31.95 41.59 0.01
CA SER A 38 -30.71 40.85 -0.14
C SER A 38 -30.97 39.43 0.38
N LEU A 39 -31.14 38.49 -0.55
CA LEU A 39 -31.06 37.07 -0.23
C LEU A 39 -29.76 36.86 0.55
N PRO A 40 -29.81 36.32 1.79
CA PRO A 40 -28.60 36.10 2.55
C PRO A 40 -27.71 35.18 1.72
N ARG A 41 -26.58 35.71 1.27
CA ARG A 41 -25.62 34.99 0.43
C ARG A 41 -25.17 33.78 1.22
N SER A 42 -25.78 32.64 0.94
CA SER A 42 -25.41 31.36 1.52
C SER A 42 -24.03 31.03 0.99
N THR A 43 -23.02 31.49 1.71
CA THR A 43 -21.67 30.98 1.55
C THR A 43 -21.78 29.47 1.66
N PRO A 44 -21.43 28.70 0.62
CA PRO A 44 -21.40 27.26 0.76
C PRO A 44 -20.42 26.99 1.91
N ARG A 45 -20.94 26.53 3.04
CA ARG A 45 -20.09 26.06 4.13
C ARG A 45 -19.34 24.87 3.55
N LEU A 46 -18.14 25.14 3.08
CA LEU A 46 -17.09 24.15 2.92
C LEU A 46 -16.79 23.63 4.33
N PHE A 47 -17.68 22.77 4.83
CA PHE A 47 -17.33 21.83 5.87
C PHE A 47 -16.10 21.11 5.32
N PRO A 48 -14.92 21.26 5.95
CA PRO A 48 -13.78 20.46 5.54
C PRO A 48 -14.23 19.02 5.74
N ARG A 49 -14.45 18.30 4.63
CA ARG A 49 -14.90 16.92 4.66
C ARG A 49 -13.79 16.16 5.35
N ARG A 50 -13.92 15.95 6.66
CA ARG A 50 -12.89 15.45 7.57
C ARG A 50 -12.61 14.00 7.18
N ARG A 51 -11.77 13.83 6.16
CA ARG A 51 -11.44 12.54 5.60
C ARG A 51 -10.86 11.72 6.75
N SER A 52 -11.41 10.54 6.95
CA SER A 52 -10.81 9.59 7.89
C SER A 52 -9.38 9.36 7.44
N LEU A 53 -8.42 9.69 8.29
CA LEU A 53 -7.05 9.22 8.11
C LEU A 53 -7.11 7.69 8.10
N LEU A 54 -6.43 7.08 7.15
CA LEU A 54 -6.30 5.63 7.13
C LEU A 54 -5.49 5.22 8.37
N ARG A 55 -5.97 4.21 9.10
CA ARG A 55 -5.37 3.76 10.36
C ARG A 55 -5.35 2.26 10.45
N PHE A 56 -4.26 1.72 10.97
CA PHE A 56 -4.17 0.30 11.28
C PHE A 56 -4.74 0.00 12.68
N LYS A 57 -5.53 -1.07 12.79
CA LYS A 57 -6.02 -1.59 14.08
C LYS A 57 -5.10 -2.74 14.51
N VAL A 58 -4.25 -2.47 15.49
CA VAL A 58 -3.39 -3.49 16.09
C VAL A 58 -4.25 -4.57 16.79
N PRO A 59 -4.07 -5.87 16.47
CA PRO A 59 -4.77 -6.98 17.14
C PRO A 59 -4.59 -7.01 18.65
N GLY A 60 -5.54 -7.66 19.33
CA GLY A 60 -5.79 -7.56 20.76
C GLY A 60 -4.82 -8.29 21.69
N ILE A 61 -3.51 -8.10 21.56
CA ILE A 61 -2.56 -8.41 22.63
C ILE A 61 -2.32 -7.12 23.42
N ARG A 62 -2.58 -7.13 24.72
CA ARG A 62 -2.03 -6.12 25.62
C ARG A 62 -0.50 -6.39 25.61
N GLY A 63 0.42 -5.50 25.12
CA GLY A 63 1.84 -5.72 24.59
C GLY A 63 3.25 -5.56 25.35
N SER A 64 3.60 -4.50 26.16
CA SER A 64 4.85 -4.25 27.00
C SER A 64 6.29 -4.30 26.37
N ARG A 65 7.29 -3.78 27.09
CA ARG A 65 8.68 -3.52 26.65
C ARG A 65 9.49 -4.80 26.43
N ASN A 66 9.83 -5.10 25.17
CA ASN A 66 11.18 -4.87 24.64
C ASN A 66 11.18 -4.96 23.12
N LEU A 67 11.77 -3.95 22.48
CA LEU A 67 12.23 -4.02 21.10
C LEU A 67 13.66 -4.55 21.12
N GLU A 68 13.83 -5.85 21.28
CA GLU A 68 14.96 -6.53 20.64
C GLU A 68 14.61 -6.68 19.16
N ALA A 69 14.63 -5.55 18.45
CA ALA A 69 15.22 -5.58 17.14
C ALA A 69 16.68 -6.00 17.37
N GLY A 70 17.13 -7.07 16.69
CA GLY A 70 18.52 -7.51 16.70
C GLY A 70 19.39 -6.50 15.95
N ALA A 71 19.53 -5.31 16.54
CA ALA A 71 20.25 -4.14 16.05
C ALA A 71 21.77 -4.38 16.10
N ALA A 72 22.21 -5.37 15.34
CA ALA A 72 23.61 -5.56 15.02
C ALA A 72 24.03 -4.45 14.05
N ARG A 73 24.75 -3.46 14.57
CA ARG A 73 25.46 -2.47 13.77
C ARG A 73 26.59 -3.17 13.01
N GLY A 74 26.27 -3.60 11.81
CA GLY A 74 27.18 -4.39 11.00
C GLY A 74 28.20 -3.58 10.21
N LYS A 75 29.26 -4.27 9.77
CA LYS A 75 30.38 -3.68 9.00
C LYS A 75 29.91 -2.93 7.74
N CYS A 76 28.75 -3.30 7.18
CA CYS A 76 28.20 -2.76 5.94
C CYS A 76 26.99 -1.81 6.08
N SER A 77 26.54 -1.46 7.29
CA SER A 77 25.49 -0.44 7.48
C SER A 77 25.71 0.38 8.76
N PRO A 78 25.76 1.72 8.71
CA PRO A 78 25.97 2.58 9.88
C PRO A 78 24.71 2.72 10.75
N GLN A 79 23.57 2.18 10.29
CA GLN A 79 22.28 2.19 10.97
C GLN A 79 21.65 0.79 10.90
N ASP A 80 20.86 0.47 11.91
CA ASP A 80 20.21 -0.83 12.03
C ASP A 80 19.08 -0.99 11.00
N ILE A 81 19.02 -2.15 10.33
CA ILE A 81 17.86 -2.50 9.51
C ILE A 81 16.67 -2.86 10.40
N SER A 82 15.45 -2.68 9.90
CA SER A 82 14.24 -2.92 10.68
C SER A 82 13.11 -3.47 9.83
N GLY A 83 12.35 -4.43 10.36
CA GLY A 83 11.08 -4.82 9.76
C GLY A 83 10.11 -3.63 9.79
N VAL A 84 9.40 -3.40 8.69
CA VAL A 84 8.31 -2.43 8.63
C VAL A 84 7.09 -3.08 9.30
N LEU A 85 7.10 -3.08 10.64
CA LEU A 85 6.15 -3.78 11.51
C LEU A 85 5.47 -2.79 12.46
N PRO A 86 4.18 -2.96 12.79
CA PRO A 86 3.50 -2.06 13.70
C PRO A 86 4.12 -2.20 15.11
N PRO A 87 4.22 -1.12 15.90
CA PRO A 87 4.79 -1.18 17.22
C PRO A 87 3.86 -1.99 18.12
N LYS A 88 4.51 -2.80 18.95
CA LYS A 88 3.83 -3.61 19.96
C LYS A 88 3.07 -2.67 20.91
N PRO A 89 1.80 -2.95 21.24
CA PRO A 89 1.02 -2.16 22.19
C PRO A 89 1.61 -2.24 23.62
N PRO A 90 1.15 -1.50 24.63
CA PRO A 90 1.94 -1.30 25.87
C PRO A 90 1.67 -2.20 27.11
N LYS A 91 0.99 -3.36 27.02
CA LYS A 91 0.44 -4.10 28.20
C LYS A 91 0.69 -5.65 28.37
N SER A 92 1.70 -6.32 27.79
CA SER A 92 1.84 -7.82 27.80
C SER A 92 2.58 -8.35 29.01
N ALA A 93 2.33 -9.63 29.28
CA ALA A 93 3.36 -10.55 29.73
C ALA A 93 4.64 -10.39 28.87
N ALA A 94 5.77 -10.13 29.52
CA ALA A 94 7.08 -10.00 28.87
C ALA A 94 7.49 -11.27 28.07
N ASN A 95 6.78 -12.38 28.26
CA ASN A 95 7.05 -13.69 27.65
C ASN A 95 6.23 -13.93 26.36
N GLN A 96 5.40 -12.99 25.91
CA GLN A 96 4.67 -13.13 24.65
C GLN A 96 5.44 -12.49 23.49
N VAL A 97 6.02 -13.35 22.65
CA VAL A 97 6.52 -12.98 21.32
C VAL A 97 5.35 -12.46 20.49
N PRO A 98 5.38 -11.22 19.99
CA PRO A 98 4.30 -10.69 19.16
C PRO A 98 4.38 -11.29 17.76
N VAL A 99 3.20 -11.52 17.20
CA VAL A 99 3.01 -12.26 15.95
C VAL A 99 2.05 -11.49 15.06
N GLU A 100 2.46 -11.29 13.82
CA GLU A 100 1.75 -10.46 12.87
C GLU A 100 0.81 -11.34 12.05
N LEU A 101 -0.44 -10.90 11.90
CA LEU A 101 -1.45 -11.71 11.22
C LEU A 101 -1.41 -11.47 9.72
N THR A 102 -1.53 -12.55 8.95
CA THR A 102 -1.83 -12.51 7.51
C THR A 102 -2.93 -13.50 7.16
N VAL A 103 -3.64 -13.25 6.06
CA VAL A 103 -4.56 -14.24 5.47
C VAL A 103 -4.01 -14.88 4.19
N SER A 104 -2.91 -14.34 3.66
CA SER A 104 -2.19 -14.86 2.51
C SER A 104 -1.43 -16.15 2.86
N ASP A 105 -1.41 -17.12 1.93
CA ASP A 105 -0.45 -18.23 1.94
C ASP A 105 0.97 -17.76 1.59
N ARG A 106 1.08 -16.66 0.84
CA ARG A 106 2.33 -16.07 0.35
C ARG A 106 2.39 -14.60 0.74
N PRO A 107 2.59 -14.30 2.04
CA PRO A 107 2.76 -12.92 2.49
C PRO A 107 3.98 -12.26 1.85
N THR A 108 3.96 -10.93 1.86
CA THR A 108 5.12 -10.11 1.51
C THR A 108 5.69 -9.47 2.77
N PHE A 109 6.99 -9.64 2.96
CA PHE A 109 7.76 -9.05 4.04
C PHE A 109 8.34 -7.73 3.57
N PHE A 110 8.39 -6.76 4.49
CA PHE A 110 8.86 -5.41 4.22
C PHE A 110 9.94 -5.06 5.23
N VAL A 111 11.13 -4.68 4.76
CA VAL A 111 12.29 -4.35 5.60
C VAL A 111 12.83 -2.99 5.19
N ASN A 112 12.84 -2.04 6.13
CA ASN A 112 13.51 -0.77 5.96
C ASN A 112 15.02 -0.99 6.12
N VAL A 113 15.73 -0.78 5.03
CA VAL A 113 17.19 -0.86 4.91
C VAL A 113 17.72 0.57 4.73
N PRO A 114 18.38 1.17 5.75
CA PRO A 114 19.14 2.40 5.59
C PRO A 114 20.32 2.22 4.62
N GLN A 115 21.09 3.29 4.39
CA GLN A 115 22.26 3.25 3.51
C GLN A 115 23.22 2.10 3.85
N THR A 116 23.43 1.16 2.93
CA THR A 116 24.31 0.00 3.09
C THR A 116 25.27 -0.19 1.90
N SER A 117 26.41 -0.83 2.15
CA SER A 117 27.32 -1.34 1.12
C SER A 117 27.07 -2.80 0.72
N ALA A 118 26.18 -3.52 1.42
CA ALA A 118 25.82 -4.90 1.10
C ALA A 118 25.24 -4.99 -0.34
N GLN A 119 25.69 -5.99 -1.09
CA GLN A 119 25.18 -6.29 -2.44
C GLN A 119 24.11 -7.38 -2.44
N GLN A 120 23.95 -8.08 -1.32
CA GLN A 120 23.05 -9.20 -1.14
C GLN A 120 22.46 -9.18 0.27
N ALA A 121 21.29 -9.77 0.41
CA ALA A 121 20.68 -10.13 1.68
C ALA A 121 20.29 -11.62 1.65
N GLU A 122 20.06 -12.19 2.82
CA GLU A 122 19.49 -13.52 3.00
C GLU A 122 18.10 -13.39 3.61
N PHE A 123 17.14 -14.17 3.12
CA PHE A 123 15.84 -14.34 3.75
C PHE A 123 15.65 -15.79 4.20
N LEU A 124 15.50 -15.97 5.51
CA LEU A 124 15.20 -17.26 6.15
C LEU A 124 13.75 -17.27 6.65
N LEU A 125 13.06 -18.39 6.45
CA LEU A 125 11.76 -18.69 7.05
C LEU A 125 11.85 -20.03 7.81
N ARG A 126 11.40 -20.01 9.07
CA ARG A 126 11.37 -21.18 9.96
C ARG A 126 9.98 -21.38 10.53
N ASP A 127 9.65 -22.61 10.87
CA ASP A 127 8.41 -22.94 11.60
C ASP A 127 8.54 -22.65 13.12
N GLU A 128 7.51 -22.99 13.91
CA GLU A 128 7.51 -22.83 15.38
C GLU A 128 8.45 -23.83 16.09
N ALA A 129 8.85 -24.94 15.45
CA ALA A 129 9.87 -25.87 15.96
C ALA A 129 11.31 -25.40 15.65
N GLY A 130 11.47 -24.43 14.75
CA GLY A 130 12.76 -23.91 14.28
C GLY A 130 13.32 -24.64 13.04
N GLU A 131 12.54 -25.52 12.42
CA GLU A 131 12.89 -26.16 11.15
C GLU A 131 12.91 -25.11 10.02
N GLU A 132 13.91 -25.20 9.14
CA GLU A 132 14.10 -24.25 8.05
C GLU A 132 13.29 -24.65 6.82
N LEU A 133 12.29 -23.83 6.49
CA LEU A 133 11.36 -24.08 5.38
C LEU A 133 11.77 -23.36 4.10
N LEU A 134 12.52 -22.26 4.22
CA LEU A 134 13.00 -21.48 3.09
C LEU A 134 14.29 -20.74 3.47
N ASP A 135 15.31 -20.88 2.64
CA ASP A 135 16.49 -20.01 2.58
C ASP A 135 16.66 -19.49 1.15
N LYS A 136 16.88 -18.18 0.99
CA LYS A 136 17.10 -17.51 -0.29
C LYS A 136 18.05 -16.31 -0.14
N THR A 137 19.14 -16.33 -0.91
CA THR A 137 19.94 -15.12 -1.20
C THR A 137 19.20 -14.22 -2.18
N LEU A 138 19.07 -12.94 -1.82
CA LEU A 138 18.40 -11.89 -2.58
C LEU A 138 19.44 -10.82 -2.98
N PRO A 139 19.60 -10.47 -4.27
CA PRO A 139 20.44 -9.36 -4.70
C PRO A 139 19.82 -8.02 -4.32
N LEU A 140 20.62 -7.10 -3.80
CA LEU A 140 20.21 -5.74 -3.46
C LEU A 140 20.49 -4.82 -4.64
N THR A 141 19.44 -4.40 -5.34
CA THR A 141 19.53 -3.48 -6.49
C THR A 141 19.58 -2.00 -6.07
N ALA A 142 19.37 -1.71 -4.79
CA ALA A 142 19.44 -0.38 -4.20
C ALA A 142 20.15 -0.44 -2.84
N SER A 143 20.94 0.59 -2.54
CA SER A 143 21.68 0.72 -1.28
C SER A 143 20.87 1.30 -0.12
N THR A 144 19.60 1.68 -0.33
CA THR A 144 18.68 2.17 0.71
C THR A 144 17.23 2.03 0.24
N GLY A 145 16.30 1.81 1.15
CA GLY A 145 14.86 1.79 0.88
C GLY A 145 14.07 0.81 1.74
N ILE A 146 12.77 0.72 1.48
CA ILE A 146 11.93 -0.37 1.98
C ILE A 146 12.00 -1.50 0.96
N MET A 147 12.78 -2.51 1.30
CA MET A 147 12.91 -3.75 0.53
C MET A 147 11.65 -4.60 0.75
N SER A 148 11.04 -5.09 -0.32
CA SER A 148 9.89 -6.01 -0.25
C SER A 148 10.18 -7.37 -0.86
N TYR A 149 9.90 -8.44 -0.13
CA TYR A 149 10.10 -9.82 -0.59
C TYR A 149 8.84 -10.64 -0.36
N GLY A 150 8.28 -11.21 -1.44
CA GLY A 150 7.16 -12.14 -1.38
C GLY A 150 7.63 -13.58 -1.39
N LEU A 151 6.96 -14.47 -0.66
CA LEU A 151 7.27 -15.90 -0.75
C LEU A 151 7.11 -16.39 -2.20
N PRO A 152 8.08 -17.17 -2.72
CA PRO A 152 8.14 -17.49 -4.14
C PRO A 152 7.05 -18.51 -4.51
N GLY A 153 6.75 -18.62 -5.81
CA GLY A 153 5.63 -19.46 -6.30
C GLY A 153 5.84 -20.97 -6.16
N ASP A 154 7.09 -21.41 -6.05
CA ASP A 154 7.53 -22.81 -5.87
C ASP A 154 7.45 -23.29 -4.40
N PHE A 155 7.42 -22.37 -3.43
CA PHE A 155 7.19 -22.68 -2.02
C PHE A 155 5.76 -23.26 -1.81
N ALA A 156 5.53 -24.06 -0.77
CA ALA A 156 4.19 -24.61 -0.50
C ALA A 156 3.17 -23.53 -0.08
N GLY A 157 3.65 -22.47 0.59
CA GLY A 157 2.84 -21.46 1.26
C GLY A 157 2.69 -21.73 2.75
N LEU A 158 2.33 -20.70 3.53
CA LEU A 158 2.06 -20.83 4.95
C LEU A 158 0.75 -21.59 5.19
N GLU A 159 0.71 -22.47 6.17
CA GLU A 159 -0.51 -23.17 6.58
C GLU A 159 -1.32 -22.33 7.57
N VAL A 160 -2.65 -22.48 7.52
CA VAL A 160 -3.57 -21.77 8.43
C VAL A 160 -3.41 -22.28 9.86
N GLY A 161 -3.37 -21.36 10.82
CA GLY A 161 -3.18 -21.64 12.25
C GLY A 161 -1.73 -21.92 12.66
N LYS A 162 -0.78 -21.89 11.72
CA LYS A 162 0.65 -22.06 12.00
C LYS A 162 1.37 -20.72 12.07
N LYS A 163 2.38 -20.68 12.93
CA LYS A 163 3.30 -19.56 13.09
C LYS A 163 4.66 -19.87 12.49
N TYR A 164 5.30 -18.81 12.02
CA TYR A 164 6.59 -18.87 11.37
C TYR A 164 7.46 -17.71 11.85
N GLN A 165 8.75 -17.97 12.05
CA GLN A 165 9.75 -16.93 12.27
C GLN A 165 10.40 -16.59 10.94
N TRP A 166 10.43 -15.30 10.59
CA TRP A 166 11.18 -14.81 9.43
C TRP A 166 12.40 -14.01 9.88
N ARG A 167 13.49 -14.12 9.13
CA ARG A 167 14.72 -13.33 9.31
C ARG A 167 15.20 -12.80 7.96
N PHE A 168 15.62 -11.55 7.94
CA PHE A 168 16.28 -10.89 6.83
C PHE A 168 17.64 -10.37 7.31
N SER A 169 18.71 -10.82 6.69
CA SER A 169 20.10 -10.50 7.08
C SER A 169 20.81 -9.80 5.92
N LEU A 170 21.43 -8.63 6.12
CA LEU A 170 22.33 -8.07 5.08
C LEU A 170 23.66 -8.83 5.09
N LEU A 171 24.13 -9.28 3.91
CA LEU A 171 25.41 -9.98 3.80
C LEU A 171 26.56 -8.97 3.72
N CYS A 172 27.20 -8.69 4.86
CA CYS A 172 28.27 -7.69 4.93
C CYS A 172 29.63 -8.21 4.45
N ASP A 173 29.94 -9.47 4.72
CA ASP A 173 31.20 -10.13 4.32
C ASP A 173 30.89 -11.51 3.74
N SER A 174 30.53 -11.53 2.46
CA SER A 174 30.24 -12.77 1.72
C SER A 174 31.50 -13.60 1.40
N THR A 175 32.68 -13.10 1.77
CA THR A 175 33.98 -13.67 1.36
C THR A 175 34.73 -14.42 2.47
N ASN A 176 34.67 -13.94 3.72
CA ASN A 176 35.40 -14.52 4.84
C ASN A 176 34.52 -15.40 5.75
N GLY A 177 33.21 -15.45 5.50
CA GLY A 177 32.25 -16.31 6.23
C GLY A 177 31.88 -15.83 7.64
N ASP A 178 32.50 -14.77 8.16
CA ASP A 178 32.11 -14.15 9.43
C ASP A 178 30.84 -13.31 9.27
N ARG A 179 29.71 -13.92 9.62
CA ARG A 179 28.37 -13.32 9.60
C ARG A 179 27.88 -12.85 10.97
N SER A 180 28.75 -12.87 11.99
CA SER A 180 28.40 -12.45 13.37
C SER A 180 28.05 -10.96 13.47
N GLY A 181 28.51 -10.16 12.51
CA GLY A 181 28.21 -8.74 12.37
C GLY A 181 27.28 -8.40 11.20
N ASP A 182 26.48 -9.33 10.69
CA ASP A 182 25.45 -9.02 9.68
C ASP A 182 24.23 -8.31 10.36
N PRO A 183 23.77 -7.14 9.88
CA PRO A 183 22.55 -6.50 10.35
C PRO A 183 21.31 -7.36 10.08
N ILE A 184 20.45 -7.52 11.08
CA ILE A 184 19.30 -8.43 11.03
C ILE A 184 17.99 -7.71 11.35
N ALA A 185 16.98 -7.94 10.51
CA ALA A 185 15.57 -7.70 10.81
C ALA A 185 14.85 -9.04 10.94
N SER A 186 13.93 -9.18 11.88
CA SER A 186 13.16 -10.42 12.06
C SER A 186 11.81 -10.14 12.69
N GLY A 187 10.87 -11.06 12.49
CA GLY A 187 9.56 -11.02 13.13
C GLY A 187 8.90 -12.40 13.12
N TRP A 188 7.68 -12.46 13.63
CA TRP A 188 6.85 -13.65 13.59
C TRP A 188 5.59 -13.36 12.78
N ILE A 189 5.10 -14.38 12.08
CA ILE A 189 3.91 -14.27 11.24
C ILE A 189 3.02 -15.50 11.45
N GLU A 190 1.71 -15.27 11.59
CA GLU A 190 0.70 -16.32 11.67
C GLU A 190 -0.25 -16.17 10.49
N ARG A 191 -0.43 -17.22 9.70
CA ARG A 191 -1.51 -17.25 8.72
C ARG A 191 -2.79 -17.67 9.42
N VAL A 192 -3.79 -16.80 9.42
CA VAL A 192 -5.11 -17.06 10.01
C VAL A 192 -6.18 -17.20 8.94
N GLU A 193 -7.27 -17.88 9.29
CA GLU A 193 -8.43 -18.00 8.40
C GLU A 193 -9.19 -16.67 8.32
N LEU A 194 -9.70 -16.34 7.14
CA LEU A 194 -10.62 -15.23 6.98
C LEU A 194 -11.95 -15.54 7.66
N THR A 195 -12.35 -14.71 8.64
CA THR A 195 -13.70 -14.81 9.19
C THR A 195 -14.74 -14.62 8.08
N PRO A 196 -15.90 -15.32 8.10
CA PRO A 196 -16.90 -15.23 7.03
C PRO A 196 -17.36 -13.79 6.74
N THR A 197 -17.43 -12.94 7.77
CA THR A 197 -17.77 -11.51 7.63
C THR A 197 -16.71 -10.73 6.85
N VAL A 198 -15.42 -11.01 7.05
CA VAL A 198 -14.34 -10.36 6.29
C VAL A 198 -14.25 -10.93 4.88
N ALA A 199 -14.37 -12.25 4.72
CA ALA A 199 -14.41 -12.89 3.40
C ALA A 199 -15.51 -12.29 2.50
N ASN A 200 -16.74 -12.18 3.01
CA ASN A 200 -17.86 -11.57 2.28
C ASN A 200 -17.62 -10.11 1.91
N LYS A 201 -16.97 -9.32 2.80
CA LYS A 201 -16.58 -7.94 2.47
C LYS A 201 -15.52 -7.87 1.37
N LEU A 202 -14.56 -8.81 1.35
CA LEU A 202 -13.47 -8.83 0.37
C LEU A 202 -13.91 -9.27 -1.04
N GLN A 203 -15.01 -10.02 -1.18
CA GLN A 203 -15.53 -10.48 -2.48
C GLN A 203 -15.91 -9.34 -3.42
N THR A 204 -16.48 -8.24 -2.90
CA THR A 204 -16.95 -7.09 -3.68
C THR A 204 -16.12 -5.82 -3.48
N ALA A 205 -15.07 -5.90 -2.65
CA ALA A 205 -14.22 -4.76 -2.35
C ALA A 205 -13.28 -4.39 -3.51
N THR A 206 -13.33 -3.12 -3.92
CA THR A 206 -12.27 -2.51 -4.73
C THR A 206 -10.92 -2.59 -4.02
N PRO A 207 -9.78 -2.56 -4.73
CA PRO A 207 -8.45 -2.61 -4.11
C PRO A 207 -8.24 -1.62 -2.95
N LYS A 208 -8.73 -0.38 -3.07
CA LYS A 208 -8.65 0.62 -1.98
C LYS A 208 -9.53 0.27 -0.78
N GLN A 209 -10.68 -0.36 -0.97
CA GLN A 209 -11.49 -0.90 0.13
C GLN A 209 -10.83 -2.11 0.79
N ARG A 210 -10.11 -2.95 0.04
CA ARG A 210 -9.35 -4.09 0.61
C ARG A 210 -8.29 -3.61 1.60
N VAL A 211 -7.56 -2.53 1.30
CA VAL A 211 -6.62 -1.89 2.25
C VAL A 211 -7.29 -1.59 3.59
N LEU A 212 -8.45 -0.90 3.57
CA LEU A 212 -9.23 -0.57 4.76
C LEU A 212 -9.69 -1.83 5.50
N ILE A 213 -10.24 -2.81 4.80
CA ILE A 213 -10.71 -4.07 5.40
C ILE A 213 -9.56 -4.82 6.08
N TYR A 214 -8.39 -4.91 5.45
CA TYR A 214 -7.22 -5.54 6.06
C TYR A 214 -6.74 -4.75 7.28
N ALA A 215 -6.70 -3.42 7.19
CA ALA A 215 -6.21 -2.57 8.27
C ALA A 215 -7.13 -2.55 9.50
N GLU A 216 -8.45 -2.58 9.30
CA GLU A 216 -9.46 -2.64 10.37
C GLU A 216 -9.52 -3.99 11.09
N ASN A 217 -9.03 -5.06 10.45
CA ASN A 217 -9.00 -6.41 11.02
C ASN A 217 -7.60 -6.83 11.49
N GLY A 218 -6.58 -6.01 11.26
CA GLY A 218 -5.23 -6.21 11.79
C GLY A 218 -4.32 -7.12 10.96
N TYR A 219 -4.63 -7.31 9.66
CA TYR A 219 -3.82 -8.10 8.73
C TYR A 219 -2.71 -7.24 8.12
N TRP A 220 -1.63 -7.00 8.88
CA TRP A 220 -0.61 -5.99 8.55
C TRP A 220 0.07 -6.21 7.20
N HIS A 221 0.51 -7.45 6.94
CA HIS A 221 1.20 -7.80 5.70
C HIS A 221 0.28 -7.63 4.48
N ASP A 222 -1.00 -8.00 4.59
CA ASP A 222 -2.01 -7.82 3.56
C ASP A 222 -2.32 -6.33 3.31
N THR A 223 -2.37 -5.51 4.37
CA THR A 223 -2.50 -4.04 4.26
C THR A 223 -1.33 -3.43 3.49
N LEU A 224 -0.08 -3.71 3.89
CA LEU A 224 1.10 -3.17 3.23
C LEU A 224 1.24 -3.67 1.80
N LYS A 225 1.00 -4.96 1.54
CA LYS A 225 1.06 -5.54 0.18
C LYS A 225 0.04 -4.91 -0.75
N THR A 226 -1.21 -4.77 -0.30
CA THR A 226 -2.26 -4.14 -1.11
C THR A 226 -1.94 -2.68 -1.44
N LEU A 227 -1.34 -1.93 -0.51
CA LEU A 227 -0.88 -0.56 -0.77
C LEU A 227 0.34 -0.51 -1.70
N ALA A 228 1.32 -1.39 -1.52
CA ALA A 228 2.50 -1.47 -2.39
C ALA A 228 2.10 -1.78 -3.84
N ASP A 229 1.19 -2.73 -4.05
CA ASP A 229 0.62 -3.07 -5.36
C ASP A 229 -0.10 -1.87 -5.99
N LEU A 230 -0.90 -1.13 -5.20
CA LEU A 230 -1.57 0.08 -5.68
C LEU A 230 -0.60 1.20 -6.04
N ARG A 231 0.52 1.35 -5.32
CA ARG A 231 1.57 2.31 -5.68
C ARG A 231 2.28 1.92 -6.97
N ALA A 232 2.54 0.63 -7.18
CA ALA A 232 3.14 0.12 -8.42
C ALA A 232 2.21 0.28 -9.62
N ALA A 233 0.91 -0.01 -9.47
CA ALA A 233 -0.09 0.13 -10.52
C ALA A 233 -0.45 1.60 -10.83
N HIS A 234 -0.38 2.48 -9.84
CA HIS A 234 -0.80 3.88 -9.95
C HIS A 234 0.24 4.86 -9.33
N PRO A 235 1.47 4.94 -9.88
CA PRO A 235 2.56 5.72 -9.28
C PRO A 235 2.26 7.23 -9.15
N ASN A 236 1.38 7.75 -10.01
CA ASN A 236 0.95 9.16 -10.00
C ASN A 236 -0.30 9.43 -9.14
N ASP A 237 -0.92 8.40 -8.54
CA ASP A 237 -2.08 8.59 -7.66
C ASP A 237 -1.64 9.03 -6.25
N LEU A 238 -1.61 10.35 -6.07
CA LEU A 238 -1.29 11.00 -4.79
C LEU A 238 -2.19 10.55 -3.62
N THR A 239 -3.37 9.97 -3.88
CA THR A 239 -4.19 9.38 -2.81
C THR A 239 -3.53 8.13 -2.23
N VAL A 240 -2.98 7.23 -3.07
CA VAL A 240 -2.29 6.02 -2.60
C VAL A 240 -0.96 6.37 -1.91
N VAL A 241 -0.25 7.38 -2.41
CA VAL A 241 0.98 7.90 -1.77
C VAL A 241 0.67 8.43 -0.36
N ARG A 242 -0.45 9.16 -0.19
CA ARG A 242 -0.90 9.59 1.14
C ARG A 242 -1.39 8.42 1.99
N ASP A 243 -2.15 7.48 1.44
CA ASP A 243 -2.70 6.34 2.21
C ASP A 243 -1.57 5.45 2.78
N TRP A 244 -0.44 5.32 2.08
CA TRP A 244 0.81 4.73 2.60
C TRP A 244 1.41 5.54 3.76
N ASP A 245 1.50 6.85 3.61
CA ASP A 245 1.98 7.76 4.66
C ASP A 245 1.09 7.70 5.92
N ASP A 246 -0.23 7.71 5.74
CA ASP A 246 -1.24 7.63 6.80
C ASP A 246 -1.15 6.29 7.54
N ILE A 247 -0.99 5.16 6.85
CA ILE A 247 -0.80 3.84 7.49
C ILE A 247 0.45 3.82 8.36
N LEU A 248 1.61 4.16 7.82
CA LEU A 248 2.88 4.10 8.55
C LEU A 248 2.91 5.10 9.71
N ARG A 249 2.40 6.31 9.51
CA ARG A 249 2.17 7.32 10.57
C ARG A 249 1.21 6.82 11.65
N SER A 250 0.16 6.08 11.29
CA SER A 250 -0.79 5.53 12.28
C SER A 250 -0.16 4.53 13.25
N VAL A 251 1.02 4.01 12.89
CA VAL A 251 1.84 3.09 13.68
C VAL A 251 3.20 3.69 14.07
N GLY A 252 3.42 5.00 13.92
CA GLY A 252 4.66 5.67 14.34
C GLY A 252 5.91 5.28 13.53
N LEU A 253 5.74 4.86 12.28
CA LEU A 253 6.81 4.58 11.32
C LEU A 253 6.99 5.74 10.32
N ASP A 254 6.77 6.97 10.77
CA ASP A 254 6.73 8.19 9.95
C ASP A 254 8.03 8.40 9.16
N ALA A 255 9.18 8.09 9.78
CA ALA A 255 10.50 8.22 9.19
C ALA A 255 10.72 7.28 7.98
N MET A 256 9.99 6.15 7.93
CA MET A 256 10.10 5.19 6.83
C MET A 256 9.20 5.54 5.64
N SER A 257 8.16 6.36 5.83
CA SER A 257 7.11 6.55 4.81
C SER A 257 7.57 7.20 3.51
N LYS A 258 8.72 7.89 3.54
CA LYS A 258 9.34 8.58 2.39
C LYS A 258 10.41 7.74 1.68
N GLN A 259 10.79 6.59 2.22
CA GLN A 259 11.73 5.68 1.57
C GLN A 259 11.13 5.11 0.27
N PRO A 260 11.95 4.86 -0.77
CA PRO A 260 11.50 4.15 -1.96
C PRO A 260 11.11 2.72 -1.60
N LEU A 261 10.10 2.16 -2.28
CA LEU A 261 9.78 0.73 -2.19
C LEU A 261 10.54 -0.01 -3.29
N ILE A 262 11.33 -1.01 -2.92
CA ILE A 262 12.21 -1.75 -3.83
C ILE A 262 11.84 -3.25 -3.76
N PRO A 263 11.26 -3.84 -4.82
CA PRO A 263 10.97 -5.27 -4.84
C PRO A 263 12.27 -6.08 -5.00
N LEU A 264 12.44 -7.09 -4.15
CA LEU A 264 13.52 -8.08 -4.23
C LEU A 264 13.02 -9.31 -4.97
N ASN A 265 13.77 -9.73 -5.99
CA ASN A 265 13.59 -10.99 -6.70
C ASN A 265 14.78 -11.89 -6.36
N PRO A 266 14.59 -13.19 -6.06
CA PRO A 266 15.71 -14.09 -5.79
C PRO A 266 16.62 -14.19 -7.02
N THR A 267 17.92 -14.37 -6.80
CA THR A 267 18.84 -14.66 -7.90
C THR A 267 18.39 -15.96 -8.56
N THR A 268 17.95 -15.91 -9.81
CA THR A 268 17.81 -17.13 -10.62
C THR A 268 19.21 -17.69 -10.81
N ALA A 269 19.53 -18.77 -10.10
CA ALA A 269 20.75 -19.51 -10.35
C ALA A 269 20.75 -19.91 -11.84
N SER A 270 21.69 -19.37 -12.61
CA SER A 270 21.85 -19.80 -13.99
C SER A 270 22.27 -21.26 -13.98
N SER A 271 21.39 -22.15 -14.43
CA SER A 271 21.78 -23.50 -14.79
C SER A 271 22.87 -23.41 -15.85
N GLN A 272 24.08 -23.82 -15.47
CA GLN A 272 25.15 -24.15 -16.42
C GLN A 272 24.81 -25.48 -17.13
#